data_AF-A0A9E0NJ73-F1
#
_entry.id   AF-A0A9E0NJ73-F1
#
_cell.length_a   1.000
_cell.length_b   1.000
_cell.length_c   1.000
_cell.angle_alpha   90.00
_cell.angle_beta   90.00
_cell.angle_gamma   90.00
#
_symmetry.space_group_name_H-M   'P 1'
#
loop_
_entity.id
_entity.type
_entity.pdbx_description
1 polymer ?
#
loop_
_entity_poly.entity_id
_entity_poly.type
_entity_poly.pdbx_seq_one_letter_code
_entity_poly.pdbx_strand_id
1 'polypeptide(L)'
;LFTMGNVGLPGTSGFVGEILTMTGAYGVSTWTAIFAATGVILSAVYALSLYRRVIFGELTNPALAEIGDLDWREVAIFAPLIASTLYLGIYPAAIFDLTQASVDNLVALYSAAIGA
;
A
#
# COMPACT_ATOMS: atom_id res chain seq x y z
N LEU A 1 -9.69 2.21 -6.92
CA LEU A 1 -8.69 1.19 -6.58
C LEU A 1 -7.52 1.76 -5.78
N PHE A 2 -6.72 2.68 -6.34
CA PHE A 2 -5.48 3.13 -5.70
C PHE A 2 -5.65 3.79 -4.34
N THR A 3 -6.66 4.63 -4.14
CA THR A 3 -6.98 5.17 -2.81
C THR A 3 -7.27 4.05 -1.81
N MET A 4 -8.07 3.07 -2.19
CA MET A 4 -8.38 1.93 -1.30
C MET A 4 -7.16 1.04 -1.06
N GLY A 5 -6.30 0.86 -2.06
CA GLY A 5 -5.03 0.15 -1.88
C GLY A 5 -4.07 0.86 -0.95
N ASN A 6 -4.06 2.20 -0.95
CA ASN A 6 -3.28 3.01 0.00
C ASN A 6 -3.82 2.92 1.44
N VAL A 7 -5.11 2.66 1.60
CA VAL A 7 -5.75 2.44 2.92
C VAL A 7 -5.57 1.01 3.43
N GLY A 8 -4.84 0.16 2.70
CA GLY A 8 -4.63 -1.23 3.08
C GLY A 8 -5.86 -2.12 2.86
N LEU A 9 -6.62 -1.89 1.78
CA LEU A 9 -7.73 -2.79 1.44
C LEU A 9 -7.20 -4.22 1.17
N PRO A 10 -7.76 -5.26 1.82
CA PRO A 10 -7.40 -6.64 1.54
C PRO A 10 -7.57 -6.99 0.06
N GLY A 11 -6.60 -7.73 -0.49
CA GLY A 11 -6.53 -8.05 -1.92
C GLY A 11 -5.78 -7.01 -2.76
N THR A 12 -5.23 -5.96 -2.14
CA THR A 12 -4.24 -5.06 -2.77
C THR A 12 -2.85 -5.35 -2.23
N SER A 13 -1.82 -5.10 -3.06
CA SER A 13 -0.42 -5.34 -2.70
C SER A 13 0.05 -4.57 -1.45
N GLY A 14 -0.49 -3.37 -1.22
CA GLY A 14 -0.17 -2.54 -0.06
C GLY A 14 -0.52 -3.21 1.27
N PHE A 15 -1.69 -3.86 1.34
CA PHE A 15 -2.14 -4.54 2.54
C PHE A 15 -1.19 -5.64 3.01
N VAL A 16 -0.70 -6.48 2.08
CA VAL A 16 0.22 -7.58 2.42
C VAL A 16 1.52 -7.04 3.04
N GLY A 17 2.08 -5.99 2.43
CA GLY A 17 3.29 -5.34 2.94
C GLY A 17 3.08 -4.69 4.31
N GLU A 18 1.97 -3.97 4.49
CA GLU A 18 1.66 -3.31 5.76
C GLU A 18 1.48 -4.31 6.90
N ILE A 19 0.73 -5.39 6.70
CA ILE A 19 0.54 -6.40 7.75
C ILE A 19 1.86 -7.09 8.12
N LEU A 20 2.66 -7.51 7.14
CA LEU A 20 3.92 -8.20 7.40
C LEU A 20 4.94 -7.28 8.11
N THR A 21 5.04 -6.02 7.69
CA THR A 21 5.94 -5.06 8.36
C THR A 21 5.49 -4.76 9.78
N MET A 22 4.18 -4.65 10.02
CA MET A 22 3.61 -4.47 11.36
C MET A 22 3.84 -5.68 12.27
N THR A 23 3.65 -6.90 11.76
CA THR A 23 3.94 -8.12 12.52
C THR A 23 5.43 -8.23 12.86
N GLY A 24 6.32 -7.91 11.91
CA GLY A 24 7.77 -7.88 12.14
C GLY A 24 8.18 -6.84 13.20
N ALA A 25 7.64 -5.62 13.11
CA ALA A 25 7.91 -4.57 14.08
C ALA A 25 7.40 -4.91 15.48
N TYR A 26 6.21 -5.51 15.58
CA TYR A 26 5.63 -5.95 16.85
C TYR A 26 6.49 -7.03 17.53
N GLY A 27 7.11 -7.93 16.76
CA GLY A 27 8.03 -8.94 17.29
C GLY A 27 9.27 -8.37 17.97
N VAL A 28 9.65 -7.12 17.67
CA VAL A 28 10.83 -6.45 18.24
C VAL A 28 10.45 -5.41 19.30
N SER A 29 9.44 -4.57 19.04
CA SER A 29 9.04 -3.49 19.94
C SER A 29 7.56 -3.16 19.80
N THR A 30 6.80 -3.48 20.85
CA THR A 30 5.38 -3.13 20.97
C THR A 30 5.15 -1.62 20.86
N TRP A 31 6.02 -0.80 21.44
CA TRP A 31 5.89 0.66 21.37
C TRP A 31 6.01 1.18 19.94
N THR A 32 7.02 0.69 19.20
CA THR A 32 7.21 1.06 17.80
C THR A 32 6.01 0.63 16.95
N ALA A 33 5.49 -0.58 17.19
CA ALA A 33 4.29 -1.06 16.51
C ALA A 33 3.04 -0.22 16.83
N ILE A 34 2.85 0.24 18.06
CA ILE A 34 1.73 1.13 18.42
C ILE A 34 1.79 2.45 17.64
N PHE A 35 2.97 3.07 17.55
CA PHE A 35 3.14 4.30 16.77
C PHE A 35 2.90 4.07 15.28
N ALA A 36 3.44 2.98 14.72
CA ALA A 36 3.22 2.62 13.33
C ALA A 36 1.74 2.36 13.02
N ALA A 37 1.03 1.62 13.88
CA ALA A 37 -0.41 1.36 13.75
C ALA A 37 -1.23 2.65 13.77
N THR A 38 -0.87 3.58 14.65
CA THR A 38 -1.52 4.90 14.72
C THR A 38 -1.32 5.67 13.41
N GLY A 39 -0.11 5.62 12.83
CA GLY A 39 0.18 6.20 11.52
C GLY A 39 -0.69 5.63 10.40
N VAL A 40 -0.86 4.31 10.35
CA VAL A 40 -1.74 3.63 9.38
C VAL A 40 -3.19 4.11 9.51
N ILE A 41 -3.70 4.23 10.74
CA ILE A 41 -5.06 4.72 11.00
C ILE A 41 -5.23 6.17 10.53
N LEU A 42 -4.27 7.05 10.84
CA LEU A 42 -4.32 8.45 10.40
C LEU A 42 -4.25 8.58 8.88
N SER A 43 -3.43 7.75 8.22
CA SER A 43 -3.37 7.65 6.75
C SER A 43 -4.74 7.28 6.17
N ALA A 44 -5.39 6.26 6.75
CA ALA A 44 -6.71 5.81 6.34
C ALA A 44 -7.78 6.92 6.47
N VAL A 45 -7.80 7.61 7.61
CA VAL A 45 -8.73 8.73 7.86
C VAL A 45 -8.54 9.84 6.83
N TYR A 46 -7.28 10.20 6.54
CA TYR A 46 -6.98 11.20 5.53
C TYR A 46 -7.44 10.77 4.13
N ALA A 47 -7.06 9.57 3.68
CA ALA A 47 -7.36 9.09 2.34
C ALA A 47 -8.87 8.92 2.09
N LEU A 48 -9.63 8.43 3.08
CA LEU A 48 -11.09 8.32 2.98
C LEU A 48 -11.77 9.69 2.98
N SER A 49 -11.31 10.62 3.83
CA SER A 49 -11.82 12.00 3.86
C SER A 49 -11.54 12.73 2.55
N LEU A 50 -10.34 12.56 2.00
CA LEU A 50 -9.94 13.09 0.69
C LEU A 50 -10.84 12.53 -0.42
N TYR A 51 -10.97 11.20 -0.49
CA TYR A 51 -11.82 10.54 -1.49
C TYR A 51 -13.26 11.05 -1.42
N ARG A 52 -13.80 11.17 -0.21
CA ARG A 52 -15.14 11.72 0.00
C ARG A 52 -15.28 13.13 -0.55
N ARG A 53 -14.31 14.02 -0.27
CA ARG A 53 -14.36 15.42 -0.72
C ARG A 53 -14.18 15.57 -2.22
N VAL A 54 -13.37 14.71 -2.85
CA VAL A 54 -13.09 14.77 -4.29
C VAL A 54 -14.21 14.16 -5.11
N ILE A 55 -14.73 12.99 -4.71
CA ILE A 55 -15.73 12.25 -5.51
C ILE A 55 -17.16 12.62 -5.15
N PHE A 56 -17.44 12.85 -3.86
CA PHE A 56 -18.81 13.12 -3.37
C PHE A 56 -18.99 14.56 -2.89
N GLY A 57 -18.02 15.44 -3.11
CA GLY A 57 -18.11 16.85 -2.76
C GLY A 57 -18.88 17.66 -3.81
N GLU A 58 -19.24 18.89 -3.44
CA GLU A 58 -19.84 19.84 -4.38
C GLU A 58 -18.80 20.36 -5.38
N LEU A 59 -19.23 20.56 -6.62
CA LEU A 59 -18.38 21.11 -7.66
C LEU A 59 -18.21 22.62 -7.43
N THR A 60 -17.06 23.01 -6.90
CA THR A 60 -16.75 24.42 -6.60
C THR A 60 -16.08 25.16 -7.74
N ASN A 61 -15.47 24.45 -8.69
CA ASN A 61 -14.78 25.03 -9.84
C ASN A 61 -15.54 24.71 -11.14
N PRO A 62 -16.11 25.73 -11.82
CA PRO A 62 -16.90 25.53 -13.03
C PRO A 62 -16.10 24.94 -14.20
N ALA A 63 -14.77 25.11 -14.26
CA ALA A 63 -13.92 24.51 -15.29
C ALA A 63 -13.86 22.98 -15.21
N LEU A 64 -14.15 22.40 -14.03
CA LEU A 64 -14.19 20.95 -13.86
C LEU A 64 -15.45 20.31 -14.46
N ALA A 65 -16.49 21.11 -14.73
CA ALA A 65 -17.75 20.61 -15.29
C ALA A 65 -17.61 20.14 -16.76
N GLU A 66 -16.58 20.61 -17.47
CA GLU A 66 -16.31 20.28 -18.87
C GLU A 66 -15.27 19.16 -19.02
N ILE A 67 -14.81 18.55 -17.92
CA ILE A 67 -13.84 17.45 -17.99
C ILE A 67 -14.49 16.22 -18.62
N GLY A 68 -13.87 15.70 -19.67
CA GLY A 68 -14.27 14.47 -20.33
C GLY A 68 -13.88 13.21 -19.54
N ASP A 69 -14.51 12.10 -19.88
CA ASP A 69 -14.14 10.78 -19.38
C ASP A 69 -12.76 10.34 -19.88
N LEU A 70 -12.23 9.29 -19.25
CA LEU A 70 -10.91 8.75 -19.57
C LEU A 70 -10.84 8.22 -21.01
N ASP A 71 -9.80 8.63 -21.73
CA ASP A 71 -9.47 8.12 -23.04
C ASP A 71 -8.88 6.70 -22.97
N TRP A 72 -9.01 5.93 -24.05
CA TRP A 72 -8.47 4.57 -24.14
C TRP A 72 -6.97 4.48 -23.83
N ARG A 73 -6.21 5.54 -24.19
CA ARG A 73 -4.78 5.63 -23.89
C ARG A 73 -4.51 5.74 -22.40
N GLU A 74 -5.32 6.49 -21.67
CA GLU A 74 -5.19 6.68 -20.23
C GLU A 74 -5.54 5.39 -19.50
N VAL A 75 -6.61 4.71 -19.94
CA VAL A 75 -6.98 3.37 -19.43
C VAL A 75 -5.83 2.37 -19.64
N ALA A 76 -5.20 2.36 -20.81
CA ALA A 76 -4.09 1.46 -21.10
C ALA A 76 -2.87 1.69 -20.20
N ILE A 77 -2.64 2.92 -19.74
CA ILE A 77 -1.56 3.27 -18.79
C ILE A 77 -1.91 2.78 -17.38
N PHE A 78 -3.17 2.92 -16.95
CA PHE A 78 -3.60 2.47 -15.62
C PHE A 78 -3.77 0.95 -15.53
N ALA A 79 -4.14 0.28 -16.61
CA ALA A 79 -4.40 -1.16 -16.64
C ALA A 79 -3.27 -2.02 -16.04
N PRO A 80 -1.98 -1.87 -16.44
CA PRO A 80 -0.90 -2.69 -15.85
C PRO A 80 -0.69 -2.40 -14.36
N LEU A 81 -0.89 -1.17 -13.91
CA LEU A 81 -0.77 -0.79 -12.50
C LEU A 81 -1.87 -1.42 -11.65
N ILE A 82 -3.12 -1.38 -12.14
CA ILE A 82 -4.27 -2.03 -11.50
C ILE A 82 -4.03 -3.54 -11.43
N ALA A 83 -3.66 -4.16 -12.56
CA ALA A 83 -3.40 -5.59 -12.64
C ALA A 83 -2.28 -6.01 -11.68
N SER A 84 -1.17 -5.28 -11.63
CA SER A 84 -0.05 -5.58 -10.73
C SER A 84 -0.44 -5.43 -9.26
N THR A 85 -1.19 -4.38 -8.92
CA THR A 85 -1.66 -4.13 -7.55
C THR A 85 -2.56 -5.26 -7.03
N LEU A 86 -3.45 -5.76 -7.88
CA LEU A 86 -4.34 -6.88 -7.55
C LEU A 86 -3.60 -8.22 -7.56
N TYR A 87 -2.79 -8.47 -8.58
CA TYR A 87 -2.02 -9.72 -8.71
C TYR A 87 -1.12 -9.94 -7.50
N LEU A 88 -0.35 -8.94 -7.11
CA LEU A 88 0.53 -9.03 -5.94
C LEU A 88 -0.23 -9.01 -4.61
N GLY A 89 -1.44 -8.46 -4.58
CA GLY A 89 -2.32 -8.54 -3.41
C GLY A 89 -2.90 -9.94 -3.19
N ILE A 90 -3.15 -10.68 -4.27
CA ILE A 90 -3.71 -12.05 -4.22
C ILE A 90 -2.59 -13.10 -4.13
N TYR A 91 -1.52 -12.93 -4.91
CA TYR A 91 -0.38 -13.85 -4.98
C TYR A 91 0.94 -13.12 -4.69
N PRO A 92 1.21 -12.80 -3.40
CA PRO A 92 2.43 -12.07 -3.02
C PRO A 92 3.71 -12.94 -3.11
N ALA A 93 3.57 -14.27 -3.15
CA ALA A 93 4.70 -15.20 -3.28
C ALA A 93 5.55 -14.92 -4.52
N ALA A 94 4.97 -14.40 -5.60
CA ALA A 94 5.71 -14.00 -6.80
C ALA A 94 6.87 -13.02 -6.54
N ILE A 95 6.78 -12.18 -5.51
CA ILE A 95 7.87 -11.29 -5.09
C ILE A 95 8.67 -11.92 -3.96
N PHE A 96 8.02 -12.55 -2.98
CA PHE A 96 8.71 -13.11 -1.83
C PHE A 96 9.68 -14.22 -2.21
N ASP A 97 9.31 -15.12 -3.13
CA ASP A 97 10.19 -16.20 -3.57
C ASP A 97 11.45 -15.66 -4.26
N LEU A 98 11.36 -14.49 -4.92
CA LEU A 98 12.49 -13.82 -5.56
C LEU A 98 13.41 -13.12 -4.56
N THR A 99 12.86 -12.56 -3.49
CA THR A 99 13.62 -11.76 -2.52
C THR A 99 14.11 -12.56 -1.32
N GLN A 100 13.49 -13.70 -1.01
CA GLN A 100 13.73 -14.49 0.20
C GLN A 100 15.22 -14.79 0.42
N ALA A 101 15.90 -15.39 -0.56
CA ALA A 101 17.32 -15.76 -0.41
C ALA A 101 18.23 -14.56 -0.09
N SER A 102 17.94 -13.39 -0.69
CA SER A 102 18.71 -12.17 -0.43
C SER A 102 18.43 -11.62 0.97
N VAL A 103 17.18 -11.65 1.41
CA VAL A 103 16.76 -11.19 2.74
C VAL A 103 17.31 -12.10 3.83
N ASP A 104 17.26 -13.43 3.66
CA ASP A 104 17.78 -14.40 4.62
C ASP A 104 19.28 -14.21 4.85
N ASN A 105 20.05 -14.02 3.77
CA ASN A 105 21.48 -13.74 3.86
C ASN A 105 21.76 -12.43 4.60
N LEU A 106 20.98 -11.38 4.31
CA LEU A 106 21.12 -10.08 4.98
C LEU A 106 20.84 -10.20 6.49
N VAL A 107 19.78 -10.92 6.87
CA VAL A 107 19.43 -11.15 8.28
C VAL A 107 20.52 -11.96 8.98
N ALA A 108 21.04 -13.02 8.37
CA ALA A 108 22.10 -13.84 8.94
C ALA A 108 23.39 -13.04 9.20
N LEU A 109 23.82 -12.24 8.23
CA LEU A 109 24.99 -11.36 8.38
C LEU A 109 24.79 -10.31 9.47
N TYR A 110 23.58 -9.72 9.55
CA TYR A 110 23.25 -8.73 10.57
C TYR A 110 23.29 -9.34 11.98
N SER A 111 22.64 -10.49 12.19
CA SER A 111 22.65 -11.19 13.49
C SER A 111 24.06 -11.54 13.94
N ALA A 112 24.89 -12.07 13.03
CA ALA A 112 26.29 -12.37 13.30
C ALA A 112 27.10 -11.13 13.71
N ALA A 113 26.83 -9.97 13.09
CA ALA A 113 27.52 -8.71 13.40
C ALA A 113 27.15 -8.12 14.78
N ILE A 114 25.89 -8.26 15.19
CA ILE A 114 25.42 -7.78 16.51
C ILE A 114 25.63 -8.80 17.64
N GLY A 115 26.14 -10.00 17.33
CA GLY A 115 26.40 -11.05 18.30
C GLY A 115 25.14 -11.70 18.88
N ALA A 116 24.03 -11.68 18.13
CA ALA A 116 22.76 -12.31 18.46
C ALA A 116 22.66 -13.73 17.88
#